data_AF-B2ID22-F1
#
_entry.id   AF-B2ID22-F1
#
_cell.length_a   1.000
_cell.length_b   1.000
_cell.length_c   1.000
_cell.angle_alpha   90.00
_cell.angle_beta   90.00
_cell.angle_gamma   90.00
#
_symmetry.space_group_name_H-M   'P 1'
#
loop_
_entity.id
_entity.type
_entity.pdbx_description
1 polymer ?
#
loop_
_entity_poly.entity_id
_entity_poly.type
_entity_poly.pdbx_seq_one_letter_code
_entity_poly.pdbx_strand_id
1 'polypeptide(L)'
;MSEGNPGEASRGNGASRHGGSPHADIAETGVAAEELRQFVERVERLEEEKKALSDDIRDVYAEMKGRGFDVKVVRQIVRMRKQDHAERMEMEAILDLYMSALNM
;
A
#
# COMPACT_ATOMS: atom_id res chain seq x y z
N MET A 1 60.52 23.78 -15.45
CA MET A 1 59.25 23.07 -15.16
C MET A 1 58.24 24.10 -14.67
N SER A 2 57.35 24.59 -15.53
CA SER A 2 55.99 25.00 -15.20
C SER A 2 55.29 25.46 -16.49
N GLU A 3 54.47 24.60 -17.08
CA GLU A 3 53.46 25.02 -18.06
C GLU A 3 52.10 24.84 -17.41
N GLY A 4 51.40 25.96 -17.20
CA GLY A 4 50.04 26.00 -16.67
C GLY A 4 49.04 25.71 -17.79
N ASN A 5 48.11 24.80 -17.51
CA ASN A 5 47.02 24.40 -18.40
C ASN A 5 45.96 25.52 -18.54
N PRO A 6 45.56 25.92 -19.76
CA PRO A 6 44.41 26.79 -19.97
C PRO A 6 43.21 25.99 -20.50
N GLY A 7 42.09 26.04 -19.79
CA GLY A 7 40.83 25.63 -20.37
C GLY A 7 39.82 25.13 -19.36
N GLU A 8 38.93 26.03 -18.93
CA GLU A 8 37.50 25.72 -18.83
C GLU A 8 36.72 27.03 -18.65
N ALA A 9 36.29 27.59 -19.77
CA ALA A 9 35.16 28.51 -19.79
C ALA A 9 33.89 27.65 -19.77
N SER A 10 33.23 27.54 -18.61
CA SER A 10 31.89 26.96 -18.53
C SER A 10 30.84 28.07 -18.45
N ARG A 11 29.91 27.96 -19.39
CA ARG A 11 28.84 28.88 -19.72
C ARG A 11 27.78 28.93 -18.62
N GLY A 12 27.04 30.03 -18.61
CA GLY A 12 26.12 30.41 -17.56
C GLY A 12 24.98 29.43 -17.32
N ASN A 13 24.51 29.42 -16.08
CA ASN A 13 23.32 28.71 -15.66
C ASN A 13 22.18 29.72 -15.46
N GLY A 14 21.32 29.83 -16.47
CA GLY A 14 20.02 30.44 -16.33
C GLY A 14 19.11 29.49 -15.55
N ALA A 15 18.83 29.83 -14.29
CA ALA A 15 17.84 29.12 -13.50
C ALA A 15 17.04 30.11 -12.64
N SER A 16 15.97 30.64 -13.21
CA SER A 16 14.80 31.00 -12.43
C SER A 16 13.56 30.67 -13.24
N ARG A 17 13.20 29.38 -13.22
CA ARG A 17 11.84 28.96 -13.51
C ARG A 17 11.13 28.91 -12.16
N HIS A 18 10.21 29.85 -11.99
CA HIS A 18 9.28 29.94 -10.87
C HIS A 18 8.45 28.64 -10.83
N GLY A 19 8.95 27.65 -10.11
CA GLY A 19 8.26 26.40 -9.78
C GLY A 19 8.02 26.42 -8.28
N GLY A 20 7.08 27.25 -7.83
CA GLY A 20 6.56 27.15 -6.47
C GLY A 20 6.05 25.73 -6.28
N SER A 21 6.63 25.00 -5.32
CA SER A 21 6.19 23.64 -5.02
C SER A 21 4.78 23.75 -4.45
N PRO A 22 3.77 23.00 -4.94
CA PRO A 22 2.39 23.08 -4.45
C PRO A 22 2.25 22.77 -2.94
N HIS A 23 3.32 22.26 -2.32
CA HIS A 23 3.42 22.04 -0.89
C HIS A 23 3.81 23.29 -0.08
N ALA A 24 4.48 24.27 -0.69
CA ALA A 24 4.87 25.52 -0.01
C ALA A 24 3.64 26.37 0.33
N ASP A 25 2.65 26.41 -0.57
CA ASP A 25 1.40 27.17 -0.41
C ASP A 25 0.53 26.64 0.76
N ILE A 26 0.62 25.33 1.05
CA ILE A 26 -0.07 24.68 2.18
C ILE A 26 0.58 25.09 3.51
N ALA A 27 1.91 25.25 3.54
CA ALA A 27 2.64 25.58 4.76
C ALA A 27 2.47 27.05 5.20
N GLU A 28 2.13 27.96 4.28
CA GLU A 28 2.04 29.40 4.58
C GLU A 28 0.71 29.83 5.20
N THR A 29 -0.32 28.96 5.24
CA THR A 29 -1.63 29.33 5.79
C THR A 29 -1.96 28.56 7.08
N GLY A 30 -2.28 29.28 8.16
CA GLY A 30 -2.66 28.68 9.44
C GLY A 30 -3.93 27.82 9.37
N VAL A 31 -4.80 28.07 8.39
CA VAL A 31 -6.00 27.26 8.11
C VAL A 31 -5.62 25.89 7.55
N ALA A 32 -4.62 25.81 6.66
CA ALA A 32 -4.16 24.54 6.11
C ALA A 32 -3.46 23.66 7.16
N ALA A 33 -2.74 24.27 8.12
CA ALA A 33 -2.16 23.54 9.25
C ALA A 33 -3.24 22.92 10.15
N GLU A 34 -4.36 23.62 10.37
CA GLU A 34 -5.49 23.12 11.15
C GLU A 34 -6.24 21.99 10.44
N GLU A 35 -6.49 22.14 9.13
CA GLU A 35 -7.10 21.10 8.31
C GLU A 35 -6.24 19.83 8.27
N LEU A 36 -4.92 19.97 8.13
CA LEU A 36 -3.98 18.84 8.19
C LEU A 36 -4.05 18.12 9.54
N ARG A 37 -4.09 18.86 10.66
CA ARG A 37 -4.24 18.25 12.00
C ARG A 37 -5.52 17.41 12.09
N GLN A 38 -6.64 17.93 11.61
CA GLN A 38 -7.91 17.20 11.62
C GLN A 38 -7.86 15.92 10.78
N PHE A 39 -7.18 15.95 9.62
CA PHE A 39 -6.96 14.74 8.83
C PHE A 39 -6.08 13.71 9.56
N VAL A 40 -4.98 14.16 10.17
CA VAL A 40 -4.06 13.28 10.92
C VAL A 40 -4.79 12.62 12.09
N GLU A 41 -5.47 13.39 12.94
CA GLU A 41 -6.21 12.86 14.10
C GLU A 41 -7.29 11.85 13.67
N ARG A 42 -7.96 12.10 12.55
CA ARG A 42 -8.94 11.16 12.01
C ARG A 42 -8.30 9.88 11.51
N VAL A 43 -7.12 9.95 10.87
CA VAL A 43 -6.39 8.76 10.42
C VAL A 43 -5.86 7.95 11.60
N GLU A 44 -5.32 8.60 12.62
CA GLU A 44 -4.82 7.92 13.82
C GLU A 44 -5.93 7.14 14.53
N ARG A 45 -7.10 7.75 14.72
CA ARG A 45 -8.27 7.04 15.27
C ARG A 45 -8.66 5.83 14.41
N LEU A 46 -8.68 5.97 13.09
CA LEU A 46 -9.01 4.86 12.18
C LEU A 46 -7.97 3.74 12.21
N GLU A 47 -6.68 4.06 12.38
CA GLU A 47 -5.63 3.06 12.54
C GLU A 47 -5.74 2.33 13.89
N GLU A 48 -6.14 3.00 14.97
CA GLU A 48 -6.45 2.37 16.24
C GLU A 48 -7.64 1.40 16.13
N GLU A 49 -8.75 1.83 15.51
CA GLU A 49 -9.92 0.99 15.25
C GLU A 49 -9.57 -0.24 14.39
N LYS A 50 -8.78 -0.03 13.33
CA LYS A 50 -8.29 -1.10 12.45
C LYS A 50 -7.39 -2.09 13.21
N LYS A 51 -6.57 -1.61 14.13
CA LYS A 51 -5.74 -2.45 14.99
C LYS A 51 -6.61 -3.30 15.92
N ALA A 52 -7.56 -2.68 16.62
CA ALA A 52 -8.48 -3.41 17.50
C ALA A 52 -9.22 -4.53 16.74
N LEU A 53 -9.77 -4.22 15.55
CA LEU A 53 -10.44 -5.22 14.71
C LEU A 53 -9.49 -6.32 14.22
N SER A 54 -8.23 -5.96 13.90
CA SER A 54 -7.22 -6.93 13.50
C SER A 54 -6.85 -7.88 14.64
N ASP A 55 -6.85 -7.38 15.88
CA ASP A 55 -6.56 -8.15 17.08
C ASP A 55 -7.71 -9.12 17.37
N ASP A 56 -8.97 -8.65 17.30
CA ASP A 56 -10.16 -9.50 17.42
C ASP A 56 -10.16 -10.64 16.38
N ILE A 57 -9.82 -10.34 15.12
CA ILE A 57 -9.72 -11.36 14.07
C ILE A 57 -8.63 -12.39 14.40
N ARG A 58 -7.50 -11.96 14.98
CA ARG A 58 -6.41 -12.87 15.40
C ARG A 58 -6.88 -13.80 16.51
N ASP A 59 -7.64 -13.29 17.48
CA ASP A 59 -8.16 -14.08 18.59
C ASP A 59 -9.17 -15.12 18.13
N VAL A 60 -10.05 -14.79 17.18
CA VAL A 60 -10.97 -15.77 16.56
C VAL A 60 -10.18 -16.89 15.86
N TYR A 61 -9.13 -16.56 15.11
CA TYR A 61 -8.28 -17.60 14.50
C TYR A 61 -7.53 -18.45 15.54
N ALA A 62 -7.12 -17.85 16.67
CA ALA A 62 -6.50 -18.58 17.77
C ALA A 62 -7.49 -19.54 18.44
N GLU A 63 -8.73 -19.11 18.66
CA GLU A 63 -9.82 -19.94 19.18
C GLU A 63 -10.10 -21.15 18.26
N MET A 64 -10.18 -20.91 16.95
CA MET A 64 -10.31 -21.98 15.94
C MET A 64 -9.17 -23.00 16.04
N LYS A 65 -7.93 -22.53 16.20
CA LYS A 65 -6.77 -23.42 16.37
C LYS A 65 -6.90 -24.26 17.65
N GLY A 66 -7.31 -23.66 18.76
CA GLY A 66 -7.53 -24.37 20.03
C GLY A 66 -8.62 -25.44 19.94
N ARG A 67 -9.58 -25.25 19.03
CA ARG A 67 -10.65 -26.22 18.71
C ARG A 67 -10.26 -27.27 17.66
N GLY A 68 -9.04 -27.24 17.14
CA GLY A 68 -8.52 -28.22 16.19
C GLY A 68 -8.79 -27.91 14.71
N PHE A 69 -9.26 -26.71 14.37
CA PHE A 69 -9.41 -26.32 12.96
C PHE A 69 -8.06 -25.92 12.33
N ASP A 70 -7.86 -26.26 11.05
CA ASP A 70 -6.73 -25.76 10.27
C ASP A 70 -6.95 -24.30 9.86
N VAL A 71 -6.30 -23.39 10.58
CA VAL A 71 -6.39 -21.94 10.35
C VAL A 71 -5.92 -21.53 8.94
N LYS A 72 -4.99 -22.26 8.31
CA LYS A 72 -4.54 -21.94 6.95
C LYS A 72 -5.64 -22.20 5.94
N VAL A 73 -6.34 -23.33 6.07
CA VAL A 73 -7.48 -23.68 5.22
C VAL A 73 -8.63 -22.68 5.44
N VAL A 74 -8.94 -22.32 6.69
CA VAL A 74 -9.99 -21.33 6.97
C VAL A 74 -9.65 -19.96 6.35
N ARG A 75 -8.39 -19.51 6.42
CA ARG A 75 -7.96 -18.26 5.76
C ARG A 75 -8.13 -18.33 4.24
N GLN A 76 -7.90 -19.49 3.63
CA GLN A 76 -8.17 -19.70 2.21
C GLN A 76 -9.68 -19.59 1.93
N ILE A 77 -10.54 -20.21 2.74
CA ILE A 77 -12.00 -20.08 2.62
C ILE A 77 -12.44 -18.62 2.71
N VAL A 78 -11.93 -17.85 3.68
CA VAL A 78 -12.26 -16.41 3.80
C VAL A 78 -11.83 -15.63 2.57
N ARG A 79 -10.65 -15.93 1.98
CA ARG A 79 -10.21 -15.28 0.73
C ARG A 79 -11.11 -15.65 -0.45
N MET A 80 -11.43 -16.93 -0.63
CA MET A 80 -12.33 -17.39 -1.69
C MET A 80 -13.69 -16.71 -1.58
N ARG A 81 -14.24 -16.58 -0.37
CA ARG A 81 -15.52 -15.91 -0.11
C ARG A 81 -15.53 -14.40 -0.41
N LYS A 82 -14.37 -13.75 -0.48
CA LYS A 82 -14.24 -12.34 -0.85
C LYS A 82 -14.18 -12.11 -2.37
N GLN A 83 -13.84 -13.15 -3.14
CA GLN A 83 -13.80 -13.08 -4.59
C GLN A 83 -15.22 -13.15 -5.15
N ASP A 84 -15.45 -12.48 -6.29
CA ASP A 84 -16.69 -12.59 -7.04
C ASP A 84 -16.96 -14.05 -7.43
N HIS A 85 -18.22 -14.46 -7.38
CA HIS A 85 -18.59 -15.85 -7.62
C HIS A 85 -18.37 -16.24 -9.08
N ALA A 86 -18.68 -15.36 -10.04
CA ALA A 86 -18.51 -15.66 -11.45
C ALA A 86 -17.02 -15.75 -11.82
N GLU A 87 -16.22 -14.80 -11.35
CA GLU A 87 -14.76 -14.83 -11.54
C GLU A 87 -14.13 -16.10 -10.96
N ARG A 88 -14.60 -16.56 -9.78
CA ARG A 88 -14.11 -17.79 -9.17
C ARG A 88 -14.45 -19.02 -10.02
N MET A 89 -15.69 -19.13 -10.48
CA MET A 89 -16.12 -20.25 -11.32
C MET A 89 -15.36 -20.31 -12.65
N GLU A 90 -15.09 -19.15 -13.25
CA GLU A 90 -14.28 -19.08 -14.48
C GLU A 90 -12.85 -19.54 -14.23
N MET A 91 -12.21 -19.08 -13.14
CA MET A 91 -10.87 -19.53 -12.77
C MET A 91 -10.83 -21.03 -12.45
N GLU A 92 -11.84 -21.58 -11.76
CA GLU A 92 -11.95 -23.01 -11.46
C GLU A 92 -12.06 -23.83 -12.76
N ALA A 93 -12.88 -23.39 -13.73
CA ALA A 93 -12.99 -24.08 -15.01
C ALA A 93 -11.67 -24.08 -15.80
N ILE A 94 -10.93 -22.96 -15.79
CA ILE A 94 -9.60 -22.86 -16.43
C ILE A 94 -8.58 -23.74 -15.70
N LEU A 95 -8.61 -23.75 -14.36
CA LEU A 95 -7.72 -24.57 -13.55
C LEU A 95 -7.92 -26.06 -13.83
N ASP A 96 -9.17 -26.52 -13.84
CA ASP A 96 -9.52 -27.92 -14.16
C ASP A 96 -9.05 -28.31 -15.56
N LEU A 97 -9.22 -27.43 -16.55
CA LEU A 97 -8.71 -27.65 -17.90
C LEU A 97 -7.19 -27.85 -17.90
N TYR A 98 -6.46 -27.01 -17.17
CA TYR A 98 -5.00 -27.10 -17.10
C TYR A 98 -4.53 -28.31 -16.29
N MET A 99 -5.18 -28.66 -15.17
CA MET A 99 -4.87 -29.86 -14.40
C MET A 99 -5.10 -31.13 -15.23
N SER A 100 -6.22 -31.19 -15.95
CA SER A 100 -6.51 -32.28 -16.88
C SER A 100 -5.43 -32.40 -17.97
N ALA A 101 -4.98 -31.28 -18.56
CA ALA A 101 -3.91 -31.29 -19.55
C ALA A 101 -2.55 -31.76 -18.99
N LEU A 102 -2.34 -31.57 -17.69
CA LEU A 102 -1.13 -32.01 -16.97
C LEU A 102 -1.26 -33.42 -16.37
N ASN A 103 -2.39 -34.11 -16.56
CA ASN A 103 -2.73 -35.38 -15.91
C ASN A 103 -2.64 -35.32 -14.37
N MET A 104 -3.05 -34.20 -13.79
CA MET A 104 -3.16 -33.97 -12.34
C MET A 104 -4.59 -34.09 -11.83
#